data_AF-A0A968WCE4-F1
#
_entry.id   AF-A0A968WCE4-F1
#
_cell.length_a   1.000
_cell.length_b   1.000
_cell.length_c   1.000
_cell.angle_alpha   90.00
_cell.angle_beta   90.00
_cell.angle_gamma   90.00
#
_symmetry.space_group_name_H-M   'P 1'
#
loop_
_entity.id
_entity.type
_entity.pdbx_description
1 polymer ?
#
loop_
_entity_poly.entity_id
_entity_poly.type
_entity_poly.pdbx_seq_one_letter_code
_entity_poly.pdbx_strand_id
1 'polypeptide(L)'
;MVGTPPYQKGIFEDALVAIKSLKYDHLPGPAKSEVIKYNNKIRIDRQVPTPTAQNIQVQIGNNSIAAALVPHSYLELVKKSRNKGQSDARQVEILKQVKWALHQSLVSWNPIYKNKNPRSRKPGIWTITGNFST
;
A
#
# COMPACT_ATOMS: atom_id res chain seq x y z
N MET A 1 -9.91 21.06 -16.33
CA MET A 1 -8.90 20.03 -16.66
C MET A 1 -8.11 19.73 -15.40
N VAL A 2 -8.21 18.53 -14.83
CA VAL A 2 -7.45 18.15 -13.63
C VAL A 2 -6.06 17.71 -14.09
N GLY A 3 -5.10 18.62 -14.02
CA GLY A 3 -3.72 18.36 -14.43
C GLY A 3 -3.09 17.34 -13.51
N THR A 4 -2.65 16.21 -14.07
CA THR A 4 -1.73 15.30 -13.39
C THR A 4 -0.54 16.14 -12.91
N PRO A 5 -0.23 16.19 -11.59
CA PRO A 5 0.90 16.97 -11.12
C PRO A 5 2.17 16.49 -11.83
N PRO A 6 3.11 17.40 -12.17
CA PRO A 6 4.30 17.04 -12.93
C PRO A 6 5.04 15.91 -12.20
N TYR A 7 5.30 14.84 -12.94
CA TYR A 7 6.13 13.74 -12.49
C TYR A 7 7.51 14.28 -12.13
N GLN A 8 7.83 14.37 -10.84
CA GLN A 8 9.19 14.65 -10.37
C GLN A 8 9.83 13.31 -10.00
N LYS A 9 10.95 12.96 -10.62
CA LYS A 9 11.68 11.70 -10.35
C LYS A 9 11.88 11.43 -8.85
N GLY A 10 12.12 12.48 -8.05
CA GLY A 10 12.26 12.39 -6.59
C GLY A 10 10.99 11.94 -5.85
N ILE A 11 9.80 12.27 -6.35
CA ILE A 11 8.53 11.85 -5.73
C ILE A 11 8.36 10.33 -5.75
N PHE A 12 8.72 9.70 -6.88
CA PHE A 12 8.60 8.25 -7.03
C PHE A 12 9.60 7.53 -6.10
N GLU A 13 10.83 8.01 -6.05
CA GLU A 13 11.88 7.48 -5.15
C GLU A 13 11.48 7.65 -3.67
N ASP A 14 11.00 8.83 -3.28
CA ASP A 14 10.49 9.11 -1.94
C ASP A 14 9.33 8.19 -1.56
N ALA A 15 8.40 7.94 -2.49
CA ALA A 15 7.28 7.04 -2.28
C ALA A 15 7.73 5.58 -2.13
N LEU A 16 8.75 5.14 -2.88
CA LEU A 16 9.35 3.82 -2.70
C LEU A 16 10.00 3.67 -1.33
N VAL A 17 10.69 4.70 -0.83
CA VAL A 17 11.27 4.69 0.52
C VAL A 17 10.16 4.60 1.57
N ALA A 18 9.10 5.39 1.45
CA ALA A 18 7.95 5.33 2.35
C ALA A 18 7.31 3.93 2.39
N ILE A 19 7.12 3.29 1.22
CA ILE A 19 6.60 1.92 1.12
C ILE A 19 7.55 0.91 1.78
N LYS A 20 8.87 1.05 1.59
CA LYS A 20 9.87 0.17 2.22
C LYS A 20 9.83 0.26 3.74
N SER A 21 9.57 1.43 4.29
CA SER A 21 9.45 1.69 5.73
C SER A 21 8.15 1.15 6.36
N LEU A 22 7.22 0.62 5.55
CA LEU A 22 5.99 0.00 6.05
C LEU A 22 6.30 -1.22 6.91
N LYS A 23 5.65 -1.28 8.07
CA LYS A 23 5.68 -2.39 9.03
C LYS A 23 4.29 -2.99 9.14
N TYR A 24 4.22 -4.24 9.59
CA TYR A 24 2.93 -4.92 9.70
C TYR A 24 1.95 -4.19 10.63
N ASP A 25 2.44 -3.65 11.76
CA ASP A 25 1.59 -2.94 12.74
C ASP A 25 0.94 -1.65 12.17
N HIS A 26 1.40 -1.17 11.02
CA HIS A 26 0.79 -0.04 10.31
C HIS A 26 -0.51 -0.44 9.57
N LEU A 27 -0.70 -1.72 9.29
CA LEU A 27 -1.81 -2.23 8.48
C LEU A 27 -3.12 -2.39 9.27
N PRO A 28 -3.15 -3.02 10.47
CA PRO A 28 -4.39 -3.23 11.21
C PRO A 28 -4.76 -2.03 12.09
N GLY A 29 -6.04 -1.68 12.12
CA GLY A 29 -6.61 -0.72 13.05
C GLY A 29 -7.60 0.24 12.39
N PRO A 30 -8.12 1.24 13.15
CA PRO A 30 -9.04 2.23 12.60
C PRO A 30 -8.32 3.14 11.59
N ALA A 31 -9.08 3.88 10.79
CA ALA A 31 -8.52 4.86 9.86
C ALA A 31 -7.51 5.78 10.58
N LYS A 32 -6.35 5.99 9.97
CA LYS A 32 -5.27 6.82 10.49
C LYS A 32 -4.50 7.41 9.32
N SER A 33 -4.45 8.74 9.25
CA SER A 33 -3.54 9.45 8.35
C SER A 33 -2.12 9.45 8.89
N GLU A 34 -1.15 9.61 8.00
CA GLU A 34 0.27 9.72 8.32
C GLU A 34 0.78 8.53 9.16
N VAL A 35 0.33 7.32 8.83
CA VAL A 35 0.90 6.09 9.41
C VAL A 35 2.40 6.02 9.13
N ILE A 36 2.81 6.55 7.97
CA ILE A 36 4.18 6.93 7.67
C ILE A 36 4.16 8.32 7.06
N LYS A 37 5.15 9.14 7.42
CA LYS A 37 5.42 10.43 6.80
C LYS A 37 6.87 10.45 6.34
N TYR A 38 7.11 10.87 5.11
CA TYR A 38 8.45 10.95 4.54
C TYR A 38 8.66 12.30 3.83
N ASN A 39 9.73 12.99 4.19
CA ASN A 39 10.14 14.30 3.65
C ASN A 39 9.02 15.36 3.60
N ASN A 40 8.02 15.28 4.49
CA ASN A 40 6.82 16.15 4.53
C ASN A 40 6.01 16.23 3.21
N LYS A 41 6.30 15.35 2.25
CA LYS A 41 5.66 15.34 0.92
C LYS A 41 4.84 14.08 0.72
N ILE A 42 5.40 12.93 1.12
CA ILE A 42 4.75 11.63 0.99
C ILE A 42 4.20 11.22 2.35
N ARG A 43 2.96 10.73 2.35
CA ARG A 43 2.39 10.02 3.49
C ARG A 43 1.79 8.69 3.07
N ILE A 44 1.81 7.72 3.98
CA ILE A 44 1.02 6.50 3.86
C ILE A 44 -0.11 6.58 4.88
N ASP A 45 -1.33 6.48 4.38
CA ASP A 45 -2.54 6.55 5.17
C ASP A 45 -3.23 5.19 5.19
N ARG A 46 -3.79 4.85 6.35
CA ARG A 46 -4.80 3.82 6.46
C ARG A 46 -6.15 4.50 6.38
N GLN A 47 -6.79 4.40 5.22
CA GLN A 47 -8.08 5.04 4.98
C GLN A 47 -9.21 4.32 5.70
N VAL A 48 -10.40 4.94 5.70
CA VAL A 48 -11.61 4.32 6.25
C VAL A 48 -11.75 2.91 5.66
N PRO A 49 -11.71 1.86 6.52
CA PRO A 49 -11.76 0.51 6.03
C PRO A 49 -13.10 0.25 5.36
N THR A 50 -13.08 -0.46 4.24
CA THR A 50 -14.30 -1.05 3.70
C THR A 50 -14.74 -2.19 4.63
N PRO A 51 -16.00 -2.67 4.54
CA PRO A 51 -16.49 -3.70 5.47
C PRO A 51 -15.59 -4.95 5.54
N THR A 52 -14.90 -5.26 4.44
CA THR A 52 -14.11 -6.48 4.28
C THR A 52 -12.61 -6.27 4.13
N ALA A 53 -12.12 -5.03 4.06
CA ALA A 53 -10.70 -4.76 3.81
C ALA A 53 -10.20 -3.43 4.39
N GLN A 54 -8.90 -3.39 4.72
CA GLN A 54 -8.15 -2.16 4.95
C GLN A 54 -7.69 -1.58 3.62
N ASN A 55 -7.81 -0.26 3.48
CA ASN A 55 -7.31 0.48 2.32
C ASN A 55 -6.07 1.27 2.73
N ILE A 56 -4.90 0.85 2.24
CA ILE A 56 -3.62 1.51 2.48
C ILE A 56 -3.27 2.35 1.25
N GLN A 57 -3.09 3.66 1.44
CA GLN A 57 -2.84 4.60 0.35
C GLN A 57 -1.54 5.35 0.55
N VAL A 58 -0.76 5.51 -0.52
CA VAL A 58 0.34 6.47 -0.58
C VAL A 58 -0.19 7.75 -1.19
N GLN A 59 0.01 8.87 -0.50
CA GLN A 59 -0.52 10.17 -0.88
C GLN A 59 0.58 11.23 -0.97
N ILE A 60 0.32 12.23 -1.82
CA ILE A 60 1.11 13.46 -1.97
C ILE A 60 0.16 14.64 -1.90
N GLY A 61 0.34 15.49 -0.88
CA GLY A 61 -0.68 16.49 -0.57
C GLY A 61 -2.03 15.80 -0.37
N ASN A 62 -3.02 16.09 -1.21
CA ASN A 62 -4.36 15.48 -1.14
C ASN A 62 -4.62 14.42 -2.24
N ASN A 63 -3.61 14.06 -3.02
CA ASN A 63 -3.75 13.11 -4.13
C ASN A 63 -3.21 11.73 -3.75
N SER A 64 -4.03 10.69 -3.95
CA SER A 64 -3.57 9.30 -3.84
C SER A 64 -2.82 8.90 -5.12
N ILE A 65 -1.58 8.44 -4.95
CA ILE A 65 -0.71 8.00 -6.06
C ILE A 65 -0.56 6.48 -6.13
N ALA A 66 -0.81 5.78 -5.03
CA ALA A 66 -0.80 4.33 -4.95
C ALA A 66 -1.77 3.85 -3.88
N ALA A 67 -2.38 2.69 -4.08
CA ALA A 67 -3.31 2.09 -3.13
C ALA A 67 -3.24 0.56 -3.15
N ALA A 68 -3.40 -0.04 -1.97
CA ALA A 68 -3.51 -1.48 -1.78
C ALA A 68 -4.70 -1.80 -0.86
N LEU A 69 -5.51 -2.77 -1.28
CA LEU A 69 -6.58 -3.34 -0.47
C LEU A 69 -6.10 -4.62 0.20
N VAL A 70 -6.20 -4.64 1.54
CA VAL A 70 -5.80 -5.76 2.39
C VAL A 70 -7.04 -6.34 3.07
N PRO A 71 -7.53 -7.51 2.65
CA PRO A 71 -8.67 -8.14 3.31
C PRO A 71 -8.49 -8.31 4.82
N HIS A 72 -9.55 -8.03 5.59
CA HIS A 72 -9.53 -8.12 7.05
C HIS A 72 -9.17 -9.52 7.55
N SER A 73 -9.59 -10.56 6.83
CA SER A 73 -9.26 -11.95 7.14
C SER A 73 -7.75 -12.18 7.28
N TYR A 74 -6.92 -11.56 6.44
CA TYR A 74 -5.46 -11.67 6.54
C TYR A 74 -4.89 -10.99 7.78
N LEU A 75 -5.51 -9.89 8.22
CA LEU A 75 -5.08 -9.15 9.41
C LEU A 75 -5.51 -9.84 10.71
N GLU A 76 -6.68 -10.47 10.71
CA GLU A 76 -7.20 -11.22 11.86
C GLU A 76 -6.51 -12.57 12.08
N LEU A 77 -6.13 -13.27 11.00
CA LEU A 77 -5.40 -14.54 11.08
C LEU A 77 -4.14 -14.39 11.93
N VAL A 78 -3.40 -13.30 11.74
CA VAL A 78 -2.20 -12.99 12.53
C VAL A 78 -2.51 -12.71 14.00
N LYS A 79 -3.59 -12.00 14.32
CA LYS A 79 -3.99 -11.73 15.72
C LYS A 79 -4.23 -13.05 16.47
N LYS A 80 -4.86 -14.03 15.82
CA LYS A 80 -5.07 -15.38 16.39
C LYS A 80 -3.77 -16.17 16.52
N SER A 81 -2.84 -16.01 15.58
CA SER A 81 -1.53 -16.69 15.58
C SER A 81 -0.49 -16.12 16.55
N ARG A 82 -0.63 -14.86 17.01
CA ARG A 82 0.29 -14.22 17.98
C ARG A 82 0.39 -15.00 19.30
N ASN A 83 -0.61 -15.81 19.64
CA ASN A 83 -0.57 -16.70 20.81
C ASN A 83 0.27 -17.97 20.62
N LYS A 84 0.86 -18.23 19.43
CA LYS A 84 1.56 -19.50 19.10
C LYS A 84 2.95 -19.33 18.44
N GLY A 85 3.57 -18.15 18.43
CA GLY A 85 4.92 -17.94 17.88
C GLY A 85 5.05 -18.02 16.34
N GLN A 86 4.02 -18.45 15.62
CA GLN A 86 3.95 -18.48 14.14
C GLN A 86 3.54 -17.14 13.51
N SER A 87 3.24 -16.12 14.31
CA SER A 87 2.73 -14.83 13.82
C SER A 87 3.69 -14.10 12.90
N ASP A 88 4.99 -14.26 13.09
CA ASP A 88 5.98 -13.34 12.52
C ASP A 88 6.24 -13.65 11.03
N ALA A 89 6.28 -14.93 10.65
CA ALA A 89 6.43 -15.33 9.26
C ALA A 89 5.23 -14.87 8.40
N ARG A 90 4.01 -15.03 8.92
CA ARG A 90 2.78 -14.63 8.20
C ARG A 90 2.66 -13.11 8.11
N GLN A 91 3.06 -12.37 9.15
CA GLN A 91 3.16 -10.91 9.10
C GLN A 91 4.13 -10.44 8.02
N VAL A 92 5.31 -11.05 7.94
CA VAL A 92 6.32 -10.74 6.93
C VAL A 92 5.77 -10.99 5.52
N GLU A 93 5.06 -12.10 5.31
CA GLU A 93 4.49 -12.42 4.00
C GLU A 93 3.38 -11.44 3.58
N ILE A 94 2.43 -11.15 4.48
CA ILE A 94 1.39 -10.15 4.22
C ILE A 94 2.03 -8.79 3.91
N LEU A 95 2.99 -8.36 4.73
CA LEU A 95 3.69 -7.09 4.52
C LEU A 95 4.41 -7.06 3.17
N LYS A 96 5.05 -8.16 2.76
CA LYS A 96 5.69 -8.28 1.45
C LYS A 96 4.68 -8.12 0.32
N GLN A 97 3.51 -8.76 0.42
CA GLN A 97 2.44 -8.63 -0.58
C GLN A 97 1.86 -7.21 -0.63
N VAL A 98 1.66 -6.55 0.51
CA VAL A 98 1.21 -5.15 0.58
C VAL A 98 2.22 -4.22 -0.08
N LYS A 99 3.51 -4.34 0.28
CA LYS A 99 4.58 -3.53 -0.32
C LYS A 99 4.64 -3.73 -1.83
N TRP A 100 4.50 -4.97 -2.30
CA TRP A 100 4.45 -5.29 -3.73
C TRP A 100 3.22 -4.66 -4.40
N ALA A 101 2.03 -4.77 -3.82
CA ALA A 101 0.80 -4.19 -4.36
C ALA A 101 0.88 -2.65 -4.46
N LEU A 102 1.39 -1.99 -3.41
CA LEU A 102 1.64 -0.54 -3.43
C LEU A 102 2.69 -0.16 -4.48
N HIS A 103 3.75 -0.95 -4.63
CA HIS A 103 4.76 -0.74 -5.66
C HIS A 103 4.16 -0.84 -7.07
N GLN A 104 3.38 -1.90 -7.36
CA GLN A 104 2.72 -2.05 -8.66
C GLN A 104 1.72 -0.90 -8.92
N SER A 105 0.97 -0.48 -7.90
CA SER A 105 0.10 0.68 -7.97
C SER A 105 0.88 1.95 -8.31
N LEU A 106 2.01 2.18 -7.65
CA LEU A 106 2.87 3.35 -7.89
C LEU A 106 3.51 3.34 -9.28
N VAL A 107 3.99 2.18 -9.74
CA VAL A 107 4.51 1.99 -11.12
C VAL A 107 3.40 2.25 -12.15
N SER A 108 2.17 1.80 -11.89
CA SER A 108 1.01 2.03 -12.75
C SER A 108 0.64 3.52 -12.85
N TRP A 109 0.91 4.30 -11.80
CA TRP A 109 0.73 5.74 -11.79
C TRP A 109 1.80 6.44 -12.63
N ASN A 110 3.04 5.97 -12.59
CA ASN A 110 4.18 6.57 -13.27
C ASN A 110 4.06 6.50 -14.82
N PRO A 111 3.91 7.64 -15.53
CA PRO A 111 3.71 7.66 -16.98
C PRO A 111 4.91 7.13 -17.78
N ILE A 112 6.14 7.22 -17.25
CA ILE A 112 7.35 6.67 -17.91
C ILE A 112 7.26 5.14 -17.99
N TYR A 113 6.67 4.49 -16.99
CA TYR A 113 6.47 3.04 -16.98
C TYR A 113 5.18 2.60 -17.68
N LYS A 114 4.17 3.47 -17.79
CA LYS A 114 2.97 3.19 -18.63
C LYS A 114 3.33 2.90 -20.08
N ASN A 115 4.33 3.59 -20.64
CA ASN A 115 4.78 3.36 -22.02
C ASN A 115 5.54 2.05 -22.22
N LYS A 116 6.03 1.41 -21.15
CA LYS A 116 6.67 0.09 -21.21
C LYS A 116 5.68 -1.07 -20.97
N ASN A 117 4.46 -0.80 -20.51
CA ASN A 117 3.44 -1.83 -20.31
C ASN A 117 2.02 -1.27 -20.61
N PRO A 118 1.54 -1.35 -21.87
CA PRO A 118 0.39 -0.60 -22.38
C PRO A 118 -0.99 -0.97 -21.78
N ARG A 119 -1.07 -2.00 -20.92
CA ARG A 119 -2.32 -2.43 -20.27
C ARG A 119 -2.70 -1.62 -19.02
N SER A 120 -1.83 -0.74 -18.53
CA SER A 120 -2.01 -0.02 -17.26
C SER A 120 -2.53 1.42 -17.45
N ARG A 121 -3.80 1.59 -17.85
CA ARG A 121 -4.35 2.92 -18.19
C ARG A 121 -4.90 3.76 -17.01
N LYS A 122 -4.89 3.29 -15.76
CA LYS A 122 -5.26 4.07 -14.56
C LYS A 122 -4.36 3.68 -13.38
N PRO A 123 -4.07 4.56 -12.39
CA PRO A 123 -3.48 4.13 -11.12
C PRO A 123 -4.39 3.04 -10.52
N GLY A 124 -3.92 1.79 -10.58
CA GLY A 124 -4.72 0.63 -10.22
C GLY A 124 -4.74 0.47 -8.72
N ILE A 125 -5.92 0.28 -8.13
CA ILE A 125 -6.02 -0.29 -6.79
C ILE A 125 -5.65 -1.76 -6.94
N TRP A 126 -4.59 -2.20 -6.26
CA TRP A 126 -4.20 -3.61 -6.25
C TRP A 126 -4.83 -4.29 -5.03
N THR A 127 -5.54 -5.39 -5.29
CA THR A 127 -6.09 -6.23 -4.24
C THR A 127 -5.11 -7.34 -3.95
N ILE A 128 -4.80 -7.55 -2.67
CA ILE A 128 -3.99 -8.69 -2.26
C ILE A 128 -4.86 -9.95 -2.34
N THR A 129 -4.58 -10.80 -3.34
CA THR A 129 -5.22 -12.10 -3.53
C THR A 129 -4.19 -13.19 -3.25
N GLY A 130 -4.20 -13.74 -2.04
CA GLY A 130 -3.29 -14.81 -1.64
C GLY A 130 -4.02 -15.96 -0.97
N ASN A 131 -3.85 -17.19 -1.44
CA ASN A 131 -4.21 -18.38 -0.68
C ASN A 131 -3.15 -18.59 0.41
N PHE A 132 -3.32 -17.94 1.56
CA PHE A 132 -2.50 -18.23 2.72
C PHE A 132 -3.03 -19.51 3.36
N SER A 133 -2.48 -20.65 2.98
CA SER A 133 -2.79 -21.95 3.58
C SER A 133 -2.74 -21.85 5.11
N THR A 134 -3.81 -22.30 5.75
CA THR A 134 -4.02 -22.31 7.21
C THR A 134 -3.11 -23.28 7.91
#